data_AF-A0A2V2EM05-F1
#
_entry.id   AF-A0A2V2EM05-F1
#
_cell.length_a   1.000
_cell.length_b   1.000
_cell.length_c   1.000
_cell.angle_alpha   90.00
_cell.angle_beta   90.00
_cell.angle_gamma   90.00
#
_symmetry.space_group_name_H-M   'P 1'
#
loop_
_entity.id
_entity.type
_entity.pdbx_description
1 polymer ?
#
loop_
_entity_poly.entity_id
_entity_poly.type
_entity_poly.pdbx_seq_one_letter_code
_entity_poly.pdbx_strand_id
1 'polypeptide(L)'
;MKIDGNEKEKRALAAYYAGDKETYRKLQDEFVEEVRQAIANRENICPCKVACKYHGRCQECVAMHRAHRDHLPKCFHSMVNEHITAMAALTEYSCITEAQE
;
A
#
# COMPACT_ATOMS: atom_id res chain seq x y z
N MET A 1 5.72 3.02 12.53
CA MET A 1 4.43 2.31 12.28
C MET A 1 4.54 1.42 11.04
N LYS A 2 3.86 0.25 10.99
CA LYS A 2 3.74 -0.58 9.76
C LYS A 2 2.38 -0.32 9.09
N ILE A 3 2.39 0.05 7.80
CA ILE A 3 1.18 0.30 7.00
C ILE A 3 0.72 -0.98 6.28
N ASP A 4 1.64 -1.63 5.58
CA ASP A 4 1.31 -2.80 4.76
C ASP A 4 0.79 -3.95 5.63
N GLY A 5 -0.45 -4.36 5.39
CA GLY A 5 -1.12 -5.40 6.16
C GLY A 5 -1.36 -5.01 7.62
N ASN A 6 -1.58 -3.73 7.92
CA ASN A 6 -1.90 -3.27 9.27
C ASN A 6 -3.15 -3.99 9.83
N GLU A 7 -3.01 -4.58 11.01
CA GLU A 7 -4.07 -5.39 11.62
C GLU A 7 -5.32 -4.58 11.97
N LYS A 8 -5.19 -3.27 12.23
CA LYS A 8 -6.33 -2.39 12.49
C LYS A 8 -7.20 -2.24 11.23
N GLU A 9 -6.58 -1.97 10.09
CA GLU A 9 -7.30 -1.86 8.81
C GLU A 9 -7.88 -3.20 8.34
N LYS A 10 -7.20 -4.33 8.60
CA LYS A 10 -7.79 -5.66 8.34
C LYS A 10 -9.05 -5.90 9.17
N ARG A 11 -9.03 -5.51 10.46
CA ARG A 11 -10.21 -5.58 11.33
C ARG A 11 -11.30 -4.62 10.89
N ALA A 12 -10.94 -3.42 10.44
CA ALA A 12 -11.88 -2.46 9.87
C ALA A 12 -12.58 -3.07 8.65
N LEU A 13 -11.83 -3.65 7.72
CA LEU A 13 -12.37 -4.31 6.55
C LEU A 13 -13.30 -5.49 6.90
N ALA A 14 -12.93 -6.30 7.90
CA ALA A 14 -13.80 -7.36 8.41
C ALA A 14 -15.12 -6.82 8.99
N ALA A 15 -15.08 -5.73 9.76
CA ALA A 15 -16.27 -5.07 10.29
C ALA A 15 -17.17 -4.52 9.18
N TYR A 16 -16.58 -3.95 8.12
CA TYR A 16 -17.31 -3.50 6.94
C TYR A 16 -18.09 -4.65 6.27
N TYR A 17 -17.43 -5.80 6.05
CA TYR A 17 -18.09 -6.97 5.47
C TYR A 17 -19.18 -7.57 6.38
N ALA A 18 -19.06 -7.41 7.70
CA ALA A 18 -20.09 -7.78 8.66
C ALA A 18 -21.26 -6.77 8.76
N GLY A 19 -21.17 -5.62 8.06
CA GLY A 19 -22.17 -4.56 8.11
C GLY A 19 -22.04 -3.60 9.30
N ASP A 20 -21.01 -3.77 10.14
CA ASP A 20 -20.73 -2.90 11.29
C ASP A 20 -19.98 -1.63 10.85
N LYS A 21 -20.76 -0.65 10.40
CA LYS A 21 -20.25 0.64 9.91
C LYS A 21 -19.62 1.50 11.01
N GLU A 22 -20.03 1.34 12.26
CA GLU A 22 -19.51 2.13 13.38
C GLU A 22 -18.08 1.69 13.71
N THR A 23 -17.87 0.39 13.90
CA THR A 23 -16.53 -0.17 14.15
C THR A 23 -15.60 0.09 12.97
N TYR A 24 -16.08 -0.07 11.73
CA TYR A 24 -15.29 0.25 10.54
C TYR A 24 -14.76 1.69 10.55
N ARG A 25 -15.64 2.69 10.74
CA ARG A 25 -15.25 4.11 10.74
C ARG A 25 -14.29 4.43 11.87
N LYS A 26 -14.59 3.95 13.08
CA LYS A 26 -13.74 4.16 14.25
C LYS A 26 -12.32 3.64 14.02
N LEU A 27 -12.17 2.42 13.52
CA LEU A 27 -10.87 1.82 13.27
C LEU A 27 -10.09 2.56 12.16
N GLN A 28 -10.77 3.05 11.13
CA GLN A 28 -10.15 3.87 10.08
C GLN A 28 -9.67 5.21 10.61
N ASP A 29 -10.50 5.91 11.40
CA ASP A 29 -10.12 7.21 11.97
C ASP A 29 -8.91 7.06 12.89
N GLU A 30 -8.87 6.02 13.72
CA GLU A 30 -7.72 5.67 14.57
C GLU A 30 -6.46 5.37 13.75
N PHE A 31 -6.57 4.59 12.67
CA PHE A 31 -5.43 4.29 11.79
C PHE A 31 -4.91 5.54 11.08
N VAL A 32 -5.80 6.38 10.53
CA VAL A 32 -5.43 7.61 9.83
C VAL A 32 -4.73 8.58 10.79
N GLU A 33 -5.20 8.69 12.03
CA GLU A 33 -4.55 9.52 13.04
C GLU A 33 -3.14 9.02 13.40
N GLU A 34 -2.96 7.70 13.58
CA GLU A 34 -1.63 7.11 13.77
C GLU A 34 -0.69 7.38 12.58
N VAL A 35 -1.19 7.29 11.34
CA VAL A 35 -0.40 7.63 10.14
C VAL A 35 0.02 9.10 10.17
N ARG A 36 -0.89 10.01 10.51
CA ARG A 36 -0.58 11.46 10.61
C ARG A 36 0.47 11.72 11.66
N GLN A 37 0.36 11.09 12.84
CA GLN A 37 1.34 11.20 13.90
C GLN A 37 2.70 10.64 13.50
N ALA A 38 2.74 9.48 12.84
CA ALA A 38 3.97 8.90 12.33
C ALA A 38 4.66 9.83 11.30
N ILE A 39 3.89 10.45 10.40
CA ILE A 39 4.40 11.45 9.45
C ILE A 39 4.94 12.69 10.18
N ALA A 40 4.19 13.22 11.14
CA ALA A 40 4.60 14.39 11.93
C ALA A 40 5.90 14.12 12.71
N ASN A 41 6.04 12.92 13.25
CA ASN A 41 7.23 12.44 13.97
C ASN A 41 8.38 12.03 13.03
N ARG A 42 8.21 12.19 11.71
CA ARG A 42 9.18 11.77 10.68
C ARG A 42 9.58 10.29 10.78
N GLU A 43 8.67 9.44 11.22
CA GLU A 43 8.90 8.00 11.23
C GLU A 43 9.07 7.48 9.79
N ASN A 44 9.97 6.53 9.60
CA ASN A 44 10.11 5.87 8.31
C ASN A 44 8.96 4.86 8.10
N ILE A 45 7.88 5.33 7.48
CA ILE A 45 6.72 4.51 7.08
C ILE A 45 6.75 4.09 5.59
N CYS A 46 7.79 4.47 4.84
CA CYS A 46 7.94 4.06 3.43
C CYS A 46 8.76 2.76 3.33
N PRO A 47 8.28 1.74 2.59
CA PRO A 47 9.08 0.54 2.30
C PRO A 47 10.19 0.77 1.26
N CYS A 48 10.25 1.96 0.68
CA CYS A 48 11.23 2.30 -0.35
C CYS A 48 12.66 2.34 0.21
N LYS A 49 13.58 1.58 -0.40
CA LYS A 49 15.01 1.55 -0.02
C LYS A 49 15.88 2.58 -0.76
N VAL A 50 15.28 3.45 -1.56
CA VAL A 50 16.00 4.41 -2.41
C VAL A 50 16.17 5.72 -1.66
N ALA A 51 17.35 6.31 -1.74
CA ALA A 51 17.62 7.66 -1.23
C ALA A 51 16.83 8.70 -2.07
N CYS A 52 15.57 8.90 -1.73
CA CYS A 52 14.65 9.79 -2.43
C CYS A 52 14.41 11.07 -1.62
N LYS A 53 14.44 12.24 -2.26
CA LYS A 53 14.10 13.51 -1.60
C LYS A 53 12.63 13.58 -1.12
N TYR A 54 11.75 12.71 -1.61
CA TYR A 54 10.35 12.60 -1.19
C TYR A 54 10.09 11.36 -0.31
N HIS A 55 11.14 10.80 0.29
CA HIS A 55 11.00 9.68 1.23
C HIS A 55 10.07 10.05 2.39
N GLY A 56 9.10 9.20 2.70
CA GLY A 56 8.08 9.45 3.74
C GLY A 56 7.03 10.52 3.41
N ARG A 57 7.15 11.19 2.24
CA ARG A 57 6.19 12.19 1.73
C ARG A 57 5.17 11.54 0.81
N CYS A 58 4.25 10.76 1.40
CA CYS A 58 3.34 9.88 0.67
C CYS A 58 2.48 10.63 -0.36
N GLN A 59 1.93 11.79 -0.01
CA GLN A 59 1.06 12.56 -0.90
C GLN A 59 1.82 13.09 -2.13
N GLU A 60 2.99 13.71 -1.92
CA GLU A 60 3.82 14.17 -3.05
C GLU A 60 4.31 13.01 -3.91
N CYS A 61 4.70 11.89 -3.28
CA CYS A 61 5.12 10.68 -3.99
C CYS A 61 4.02 10.17 -4.93
N VAL A 62 2.80 9.99 -4.43
CA VAL A 62 1.66 9.53 -5.25
C VAL A 62 1.33 10.53 -6.35
N ALA A 63 1.32 11.83 -6.06
CA ALA A 63 1.01 12.87 -7.04
C ALA A 63 2.00 12.85 -8.23
N MET A 64 3.30 12.73 -7.97
CA MET A 64 4.31 12.69 -9.04
C MET A 64 4.21 11.42 -9.88
N HIS A 65 4.05 10.24 -9.27
CA HIS A 65 3.89 8.99 -10.03
C HIS A 65 2.62 9.00 -10.90
N ARG A 66 1.52 9.58 -10.40
CA ARG A 66 0.31 9.80 -11.20
C ARG A 66 0.55 10.77 -12.35
N ALA A 67 1.34 11.82 -12.15
CA ALA A 67 1.70 12.77 -13.20
C ALA A 67 2.58 12.13 -14.29
N HIS A 68 3.56 11.31 -13.90
CA HIS A 68 4.44 10.61 -14.85
C HIS A 68 3.69 9.56 -15.67
N ARG A 69 2.70 8.87 -15.07
CA ARG A 69 1.99 7.72 -15.66
C ARG A 69 2.88 6.56 -16.12
N ASP A 70 4.10 6.51 -15.61
CA ASP A 70 5.10 5.52 -15.99
C ASP A 70 4.97 4.23 -15.14
N HIS A 71 5.05 4.37 -13.81
CA HIS A 71 4.97 3.24 -12.88
C HIS A 71 4.42 3.64 -11.51
N LEU A 72 4.03 2.64 -10.72
CA LEU A 72 3.52 2.83 -9.36
C LEU A 72 4.63 3.14 -8.35
N PRO A 73 4.34 3.92 -7.29
CA PRO A 73 5.20 4.05 -6.12
C PRO A 73 5.53 2.69 -5.50
N LYS A 74 6.75 2.54 -4.95
CA LYS A 74 7.19 1.30 -4.26
C LYS A 74 6.26 0.84 -3.14
N CYS A 75 5.55 1.77 -2.49
CA CYS A 75 4.57 1.44 -1.46
C CYS A 75 3.42 0.56 -1.97
N PHE A 76 3.12 0.56 -3.27
CA PHE A 76 2.07 -0.28 -3.86
C PHE A 76 2.59 -1.58 -4.46
N HIS A 77 3.92 -1.74 -4.60
CA HIS A 77 4.49 -2.86 -5.34
C HIS A 77 4.15 -4.20 -4.69
N SER A 78 4.23 -4.33 -3.35
CA SER A 78 3.92 -5.62 -2.69
C SER A 78 2.48 -6.06 -2.99
N MET A 79 1.50 -5.18 -2.72
CA MET A 79 0.09 -5.45 -2.96
C MET A 79 -0.19 -5.82 -4.43
N VAL A 80 0.35 -5.04 -5.37
CA VAL A 80 0.12 -5.30 -6.79
C VAL A 80 0.82 -6.57 -7.25
N ASN A 81 2.03 -6.84 -6.77
CA ASN A 81 2.78 -8.05 -7.09
C ASN A 81 2.08 -9.30 -6.57
N GLU A 82 1.44 -9.25 -5.40
CA GLU A 82 0.62 -10.37 -4.88
C GLU A 82 -0.50 -10.72 -5.88
N HIS A 83 -1.20 -9.72 -6.42
CA HIS A 83 -2.25 -9.92 -7.43
C HIS A 83 -1.70 -10.38 -8.79
N ILE A 84 -0.60 -9.77 -9.27
CA ILE A 84 0.05 -10.19 -10.52
C ILE A 84 0.52 -11.64 -10.41
N THR A 85 1.13 -12.01 -9.28
CA THR A 85 1.61 -13.38 -9.03
C THR A 85 0.46 -14.37 -9.04
N ALA A 86 -0.66 -14.05 -8.39
CA ALA A 86 -1.85 -14.90 -8.39
C ALA A 86 -2.43 -15.07 -9.81
N MET A 87 -2.40 -14.01 -10.63
CA MET A 87 -2.86 -14.07 -12.02
C MET A 87 -1.90 -14.87 -12.91
N ALA A 88 -0.60 -14.65 -12.79
CA ALA A 88 0.42 -15.37 -13.55
C ALA A 88 0.42 -16.88 -13.26
N ALA A 89 0.06 -17.27 -12.03
CA ALA A 89 -0.09 -18.68 -11.66
C ALA A 89 -1.15 -19.42 -12.50
N LEU A 90 -2.11 -18.73 -13.11
CA LEU A 90 -3.13 -19.34 -13.97
C LEU A 90 -2.56 -19.95 -15.26
N THR A 91 -1.40 -19.50 -15.71
CA THR A 91 -0.71 -20.01 -16.91
C THR A 91 0.68 -20.53 -16.56
N GLU A 92 0.84 -21.10 -15.36
CA GLU A 92 2.13 -21.65 -14.90
C GLU A 92 3.29 -20.65 -15.01
N TYR A 93 2.99 -19.35 -14.85
CA TYR A 93 3.94 -18.24 -14.98
C TYR A 93 4.54 -18.02 -16.38
N SER A 94 3.99 -18.65 -17.43
CA SER A 94 4.52 -18.54 -18.80
C SER A 94 4.64 -17.09 -19.29
N CYS A 95 3.69 -16.24 -18.92
CA CYS A 95 3.68 -14.82 -19.29
C CYS A 95 4.84 -14.01 -18.66
N ILE A 96 5.41 -14.48 -17.55
CA ILE A 96 6.58 -13.85 -16.93
C ILE A 96 7.85 -14.32 -17.63
N THR A 97 7.96 -15.63 -17.91
CA THR A 97 9.15 -16.20 -18.55
C THR A 97 9.31 -15.71 -19.98
N GLU A 98 8.22 -15.67 -20.74
CA GLU A 98 8.20 -15.19 -22.13
C GLU A 98 8.55 -13.69 -22.24
N ALA A 99 8.19 -12.88 -21.25
CA ALA A 99 8.50 -11.44 -21.25
C ALA A 99 9.98 -11.11 -20.94
N GLN A 100 10.77 -12.11 -20.54
CA GLN A 100 12.19 -11.97 -20.24
C GLN A 100 13.10 -12.40 -21.40
N GLU A 101 12.52 -12.96 -22.46
CA GLU A 101 13.19 -13.32 -23.73
C GLU A 101 13.20 -12.14 -24.71
#